data_AF-D4DYN0-F1
#
_entry.id   AF-D4DYN0-F1
#
_cell.length_a   1.000
_cell.length_b   1.000
_cell.length_c   1.000
_cell.angle_alpha   90.00
_cell.angle_beta   90.00
_cell.angle_gamma   90.00
#
_symmetry.space_group_name_H-M   'P 1'
#
loop_
_entity.id
_entity.type
_entity.pdbx_description
1 polymer ?
#
loop_
_entity_poly.entity_id
_entity_poly.type
_entity_poly.pdbx_seq_one_letter_code
_entity_poly.pdbx_strand_id
1 'polypeptide(L)'
;MPDSRLQASARNDYVTSQGLKQFPLDGQTLVLDYRAPSAQSATLLLTAARQQELQQWLHCLQQADLHPQVVDITPCALLSMAAQAGLAPQAALLHRLDDQWLWAAPRSEAFACGLLPVDNKADVAQALRAVRAACPSLGDKEIYYSSVFEEPLPDGALRWSPLSAFSHLQPPLPAWPQAFVLAGGLALRAEDG
;
A
#
# COMPACT_ATOMS: atom_id res chain seq x y z
N MET A 1 -11.96 33.10 -15.31
CA MET A 1 -11.25 31.82 -15.10
C MET A 1 -10.05 32.11 -14.21
N PRO A 2 -10.01 31.68 -12.93
CA PRO A 2 -8.89 32.01 -12.06
C PRO A 2 -7.83 30.89 -11.96
N ASP A 3 -6.59 31.33 -11.78
CA ASP A 3 -5.28 30.66 -11.69
C ASP A 3 -5.23 29.30 -10.96
N SER A 4 -4.62 28.30 -11.62
CA SER A 4 -4.37 26.94 -11.11
C SER A 4 -3.20 26.84 -10.12
N ARG A 5 -2.38 27.90 -9.96
CA ARG A 5 -1.20 27.89 -9.08
C ARG A 5 -1.48 28.24 -7.61
N LEU A 6 -2.67 28.78 -7.32
CA LEU A 6 -3.13 29.12 -5.96
C LEU A 6 -4.00 28.02 -5.33
N GLN A 7 -4.37 26.97 -6.07
CA GLN A 7 -5.27 25.91 -5.60
C GLN A 7 -4.60 24.82 -4.76
N ALA A 8 -3.28 24.60 -4.91
CA ALA A 8 -2.58 23.51 -4.21
C ALA A 8 -2.31 23.83 -2.73
N SER A 9 -1.82 25.03 -2.40
CA SER A 9 -1.53 25.39 -0.99
C SER A 9 -2.80 25.53 -0.16
N ALA A 10 -3.83 26.20 -0.69
CA ALA A 10 -5.12 26.35 -0.01
C ALA A 10 -5.83 25.00 0.21
N ARG A 11 -5.65 24.04 -0.71
CA ARG A 11 -6.16 22.67 -0.55
C ARG A 11 -5.37 21.89 0.50
N ASN A 12 -4.05 22.05 0.56
CA ASN A 12 -3.19 21.46 1.58
C ASN A 12 -3.54 21.98 2.98
N ASP A 13 -3.75 23.28 3.13
CA ASP A 13 -4.13 23.92 4.41
C ASP A 13 -5.52 23.44 4.89
N TYR A 14 -6.48 23.31 3.97
CA TYR A 14 -7.81 22.78 4.27
C TYR A 14 -7.78 21.30 4.67
N VAL A 15 -7.06 20.47 3.92
CA VAL A 15 -6.90 19.03 4.20
C VAL A 15 -6.19 18.83 5.54
N THR A 16 -5.16 19.62 5.82
CA THR A 16 -4.44 19.56 7.09
C THR A 16 -5.34 19.93 8.26
N SER A 17 -6.07 21.06 8.15
CA SER A 17 -6.93 21.55 9.24
C SER A 17 -8.17 20.70 9.51
N GLN A 18 -8.74 20.04 8.51
CA GLN A 18 -9.88 19.12 8.69
C GLN A 18 -9.43 17.69 9.01
N GLY A 19 -8.32 17.24 8.44
CA GLY A 19 -7.74 15.91 8.67
C GLY A 19 -7.27 15.72 10.10
N LEU A 20 -6.59 16.73 10.68
CA LEU A 20 -6.12 16.68 12.07
C LEU A 20 -7.24 16.47 13.10
N LYS A 21 -8.48 16.86 12.80
CA LYS A 21 -9.64 16.66 13.70
C LYS A 21 -10.12 15.21 13.77
N GLN A 22 -9.73 14.38 12.81
CA GLN A 22 -10.14 12.97 12.76
C GLN A 22 -9.16 12.04 13.49
N PHE A 23 -7.99 12.56 13.88
CA PHE A 23 -6.97 11.78 14.58
C PHE A 23 -7.00 12.12 16.08
N PRO A 24 -7.19 11.14 16.97
CA PRO A 24 -7.02 11.33 18.41
C PRO A 24 -5.52 11.52 18.69
N LEU A 25 -5.06 12.76 18.86
CA LEU A 25 -3.65 13.08 18.98
C LEU A 25 -3.38 13.86 20.27
N ASP A 26 -2.98 13.14 21.30
CA ASP A 26 -2.33 13.75 22.46
C ASP A 26 -0.91 14.17 22.04
N GLY A 27 -0.74 15.44 21.68
CA GLY A 27 0.56 16.14 21.68
C GLY A 27 1.60 15.76 20.62
N GLN A 28 1.27 14.94 19.61
CA GLN A 28 2.22 14.58 18.56
C GLN A 28 1.98 15.38 17.27
N THR A 29 3.06 15.93 16.71
CA THR A 29 3.03 16.57 15.39
C THR A 29 2.91 15.50 14.30
N LEU A 30 1.79 15.50 13.59
CA LEU A 30 1.63 14.68 12.40
C LEU A 30 2.10 15.45 11.15
N VAL A 31 2.65 14.70 10.21
CA VAL A 31 2.69 15.10 8.81
C VAL A 31 1.55 14.41 8.09
N LEU A 32 0.87 15.17 7.23
CA LEU A 32 -0.24 14.70 6.43
C LEU A 32 0.15 14.76 4.95
N ASP A 33 -0.23 13.73 4.22
CA ASP A 33 -0.17 13.68 2.77
C ASP A 33 -1.52 13.24 2.23
N TYR A 34 -1.89 13.68 1.03
CA TYR A 34 -3.16 13.31 0.43
C TYR A 34 -2.99 12.89 -1.02
N ARG A 35 -3.78 11.90 -1.43
CA ARG A 35 -3.86 11.50 -2.83
C ARG A 35 -5.15 12.00 -3.44
N ALA A 36 -5.06 12.39 -4.71
CA ALA A 36 -6.22 12.78 -5.47
C ALA A 36 -7.26 11.64 -5.48
N PRO A 37 -8.56 11.97 -5.51
CA PRO A 37 -9.60 10.96 -5.59
C PRO A 37 -9.39 10.13 -6.87
N SER A 38 -9.47 8.80 -6.76
CA SER A 38 -9.45 7.96 -7.95
C SER A 38 -10.74 8.14 -8.75
N ALA A 39 -10.76 7.73 -10.02
CA ALA A 39 -12.00 7.76 -10.82
C ALA A 39 -13.15 6.97 -10.17
N GLN A 40 -12.85 6.04 -9.24
CA GLN A 40 -13.84 5.22 -8.55
C GLN A 40 -14.30 5.79 -7.19
N SER A 41 -13.64 6.82 -6.64
CA SER A 41 -14.05 7.43 -5.38
C SER A 41 -13.92 8.94 -5.41
N ALA A 42 -14.97 9.65 -4.99
CA ALA A 42 -14.93 11.10 -4.78
C ALA A 42 -14.23 11.49 -3.47
N THR A 43 -13.76 10.52 -2.66
CA THR A 43 -13.08 10.77 -1.40
C THR A 43 -11.57 10.91 -1.58
N LEU A 44 -10.97 11.85 -0.85
CA LEU A 44 -9.52 11.97 -0.75
C LEU A 44 -9.00 10.87 0.18
N LEU A 45 -7.91 10.21 -0.22
CA LEU A 45 -7.15 9.35 0.69
C LEU A 45 -6.17 10.25 1.44
N LEU A 46 -6.29 10.26 2.77
CA LEU A 46 -5.40 10.99 3.67
C LEU A 46 -4.47 9.99 4.36
N THR A 47 -3.17 10.21 4.24
CA THR A 47 -2.13 9.47 4.95
C THR A 47 -1.58 10.37 6.06
N ALA A 48 -1.40 9.78 7.24
CA ALA A 48 -0.86 10.46 8.40
C ALA A 48 0.32 9.67 8.94
N ALA A 49 1.43 10.35 9.24
CA ALA A 49 2.57 9.77 9.91
C ALA A 49 3.04 10.68 11.05
N ARG A 50 3.61 10.07 12.10
CA ARG A 50 4.27 10.82 13.17
C ARG A 50 5.50 11.51 12.58
N GLN A 51 5.56 12.83 12.68
CA GLN A 51 6.64 13.61 12.07
C GLN A 51 8.01 13.17 12.58
N GLN A 52 8.12 12.93 13.89
CA GLN A 52 9.36 12.53 14.53
C GLN A 52 9.89 11.19 13.98
N GLU A 53 9.02 10.20 13.82
CA GLU A 53 9.40 8.88 13.28
C GLU A 53 9.84 9.01 11.83
N LEU A 54 9.08 9.74 11.00
CA LEU A 54 9.47 9.97 9.61
C LEU A 54 10.83 10.68 9.49
N GLN A 55 11.05 11.74 10.27
CA GLN A 55 12.31 12.47 10.29
C GLN A 55 13.48 11.58 10.72
N GLN A 56 13.27 10.71 11.72
CA GLN A 56 14.29 9.76 12.14
C GLN A 56 14.68 8.80 11.01
N TRP A 57 13.70 8.23 10.31
CA TRP A 57 13.96 7.36 9.16
C TRP A 57 14.70 8.07 8.03
N LEU A 58 14.25 9.28 7.66
CA LEU A 58 14.90 10.08 6.62
C LEU A 58 16.35 10.44 6.99
N HIS A 59 16.59 10.76 8.26
CA HIS A 59 17.94 11.04 8.75
C HIS A 59 18.85 9.81 8.62
N CYS A 60 18.38 8.62 9.00
CA CYS A 60 19.15 7.37 8.85
C CYS A 60 19.49 7.08 7.38
N LEU A 61 18.55 7.29 6.46
CA LEU A 61 18.79 7.13 5.03
C LEU A 61 19.83 8.13 4.52
N GLN A 62 19.73 9.39 4.93
CA GLN A 62 20.69 10.43 4.57
C GLN A 62 22.12 10.11 5.07
N GLN A 63 22.26 9.55 6.28
CA GLN A 63 23.57 9.12 6.81
C GLN A 63 24.19 7.98 5.98
N ALA A 64 23.37 7.20 5.27
CA ALA A 64 23.81 6.18 4.32
C ALA A 64 23.96 6.71 2.88
N ASP A 65 23.92 8.03 2.67
CA ASP A 65 23.91 8.70 1.37
C ASP A 65 22.74 8.29 0.45
N LEU A 66 21.61 7.89 1.07
CA LEU A 66 20.36 7.59 0.39
C LEU A 66 19.41 8.78 0.51
N HIS A 67 19.00 9.33 -0.63
CA HIS A 67 18.13 10.50 -0.72
C HIS A 67 16.77 10.08 -1.30
N PRO A 68 15.86 9.53 -0.49
CA PRO A 68 14.56 9.07 -0.98
C PRO A 68 13.78 10.25 -1.54
N GLN A 69 13.36 10.15 -2.80
CA GLN A 69 12.49 11.15 -3.41
C GLN A 69 11.04 11.01 -2.93
N VAL A 70 10.66 9.81 -2.50
CA VAL A 70 9.31 9.49 -2.05
C VAL A 70 9.35 8.54 -0.86
N VAL A 71 8.41 8.74 0.07
CA VAL A 71 8.03 7.78 1.10
C VAL A 71 6.54 7.47 0.93
N ASP A 72 6.18 6.19 1.01
CA ASP A 72 4.80 5.75 0.85
C ASP A 72 4.47 4.66 1.89
N ILE A 73 3.19 4.45 2.14
CA ILE A 73 2.74 3.35 3.00
C ILE A 73 2.74 2.04 2.20
N THR A 74 3.19 0.96 2.85
CA THR A 74 3.29 -0.39 2.27
C THR A 74 2.06 -0.86 1.47
N PRO A 75 0.80 -0.69 1.94
CA PRO A 75 -0.38 -1.07 1.13
C PRO A 75 -0.49 -0.33 -0.21
N CYS A 76 -0.07 0.92 -0.29
CA CYS A 76 -0.07 1.67 -1.56
C CYS A 76 0.91 1.05 -2.56
N ALA A 77 2.14 0.73 -2.13
CA ALA A 77 3.11 0.04 -2.97
C ALA A 77 2.56 -1.31 -3.47
N LEU A 78 1.96 -2.10 -2.58
CA LEU A 78 1.33 -3.38 -2.93
C LEU A 78 0.22 -3.21 -4.00
N LEU A 79 -0.66 -2.22 -3.81
CA LEU A 79 -1.75 -1.93 -4.75
C LEU A 79 -1.24 -1.42 -6.10
N SER A 80 -0.21 -0.56 -6.10
CA SER A 80 0.44 -0.07 -7.32
C SER A 80 1.06 -1.22 -8.11
N MET A 81 1.80 -2.11 -7.44
CA MET A 81 2.39 -3.28 -8.08
C MET A 81 1.32 -4.19 -8.70
N ALA A 82 0.25 -4.48 -7.95
CA ALA A 82 -0.85 -5.30 -8.43
C ALA A 82 -1.58 -4.67 -9.63
N ALA A 83 -1.73 -3.34 -9.66
CA ALA A 83 -2.30 -2.64 -10.80
C ALA A 83 -1.42 -2.78 -12.04
N GLN A 84 -0.11 -2.57 -11.89
CA GLN A 84 0.85 -2.66 -13.00
C GLN A 84 1.01 -4.10 -13.52
N ALA A 85 0.90 -5.09 -12.64
CA ALA A 85 0.90 -6.51 -13.01
C ALA A 85 -0.44 -6.97 -13.63
N GLY A 86 -1.42 -6.08 -13.81
CA GLY A 86 -2.68 -6.37 -14.50
C GLY A 86 -3.67 -7.20 -13.68
N LEU A 87 -3.54 -7.25 -12.34
CA LEU A 87 -4.46 -8.01 -11.49
C LEU A 87 -5.86 -7.38 -11.54
N ALA A 88 -6.88 -8.22 -11.38
CA ALA A 88 -8.27 -7.78 -11.37
C ALA A 88 -8.54 -6.73 -10.27
N PRO A 89 -9.16 -5.57 -10.58
CA PRO A 89 -9.40 -4.51 -9.59
C PRO A 89 -10.38 -4.93 -8.48
N GLN A 90 -11.20 -5.96 -8.71
CA GLN A 90 -12.15 -6.52 -7.76
C GLN A 90 -11.56 -7.55 -6.78
N ALA A 91 -10.28 -7.90 -6.94
CA ALA A 91 -9.61 -8.86 -6.07
C ALA A 91 -8.94 -8.16 -4.89
N ALA A 92 -8.98 -8.80 -3.72
CA ALA A 92 -8.19 -8.35 -2.57
C ALA A 92 -6.76 -8.90 -2.66
N LEU A 93 -5.85 -8.27 -1.91
CA LEU A 93 -4.45 -8.67 -1.84
C LEU A 93 -4.12 -9.12 -0.42
N LEU A 94 -3.35 -10.20 -0.32
CA LEU A 94 -2.72 -10.66 0.91
C LEU A 94 -1.22 -10.83 0.65
N HIS A 95 -0.40 -10.19 1.48
CA HIS A 95 1.05 -10.23 1.39
C HIS A 95 1.67 -10.64 2.72
N ARG A 96 2.53 -11.67 2.70
CA ARG A 96 3.31 -12.08 3.87
C ARG A 96 4.55 -11.20 4.01
N LEU A 97 4.63 -10.49 5.14
CA LEU A 97 5.85 -9.81 5.63
C LEU A 97 6.61 -10.75 6.59
N ASP A 98 7.59 -10.28 7.34
CA ASP A 98 8.38 -11.12 8.26
C ASP A 98 7.56 -11.64 9.46
N ASP A 99 6.85 -10.74 10.13
CA ASP A 99 6.10 -10.99 11.37
C ASP A 99 4.60 -10.70 11.23
N GLN A 100 4.17 -10.25 10.04
CA GLN A 100 2.81 -9.79 9.80
C GLN A 100 2.28 -10.25 8.43
N TRP A 101 0.95 -10.20 8.31
CA TRP A 101 0.21 -10.24 7.07
C TRP A 101 -0.28 -8.83 6.74
N LEU A 102 0.10 -8.32 5.58
CA LEU A 102 -0.48 -7.11 5.01
C LEU A 102 -1.65 -7.51 4.11
N TRP A 103 -2.81 -6.89 4.31
CA TRP A 103 -3.92 -7.00 3.37
C TRP A 103 -4.35 -5.65 2.82
N ALA A 104 -4.84 -5.67 1.58
CA ALA A 104 -5.44 -4.51 0.94
C ALA A 104 -6.75 -4.91 0.25
N ALA A 105 -7.78 -4.07 0.43
CA ALA A 105 -9.08 -4.24 -0.18
C ALA A 105 -9.01 -4.14 -1.72
N PRO A 106 -10.03 -4.62 -2.44
CA PRO A 106 -10.14 -4.43 -3.88
C PRO A 106 -9.97 -2.97 -4.31
N ARG A 107 -9.20 -2.73 -5.37
CA ARG A 107 -8.99 -1.40 -5.97
C ARG A 107 -10.27 -0.79 -6.54
N SER A 108 -11.28 -1.61 -6.83
CA SER A 108 -12.61 -1.15 -7.27
C SER A 108 -13.46 -0.59 -6.14
N GLU A 109 -13.00 -0.64 -4.89
CA GLU A 109 -13.74 -0.21 -3.71
C GLU A 109 -13.02 0.91 -2.96
N ALA A 110 -13.63 1.42 -1.89
CA ALA A 110 -12.98 2.40 -1.02
C ALA A 110 -11.68 1.83 -0.45
N PHE A 111 -10.64 2.67 -0.40
CA PHE A 111 -9.35 2.26 0.14
C PHE A 111 -9.49 1.74 1.58
N ALA A 112 -9.09 0.50 1.80
CA ALA A 112 -8.99 -0.12 3.11
C ALA A 112 -7.82 -1.11 3.11
N CYS A 113 -7.11 -1.17 4.22
CA CYS A 113 -5.97 -2.05 4.41
C CYS A 113 -5.76 -2.32 5.90
N GLY A 114 -4.95 -3.32 6.21
CA GLY A 114 -4.57 -3.59 7.57
C GLY A 114 -3.40 -4.55 7.69
N LEU A 115 -2.89 -4.64 8.91
CA LEU A 115 -1.84 -5.56 9.31
C LEU A 115 -2.45 -6.55 10.30
N LEU A 116 -2.14 -7.84 10.12
CA LEU A 116 -2.49 -8.90 11.06
C LEU A 116 -1.18 -9.53 11.54
N PRO A 117 -0.97 -9.70 12.86
CA PRO A 117 0.23 -10.36 13.35
C PRO A 117 0.27 -11.81 12.88
N VAL A 118 1.48 -12.31 12.62
CA VAL A 118 1.74 -13.75 12.52
C VAL A 118 2.11 -14.23 13.91
N ASP A 119 1.12 -14.72 14.63
CA ASP A 119 1.37 -15.46 15.86
C ASP A 119 1.57 -16.96 15.54
N ASN A 120 2.20 -17.72 16.44
CA ASN A 120 2.46 -19.15 16.25
C ASN A 120 1.19 -20.02 16.09
N LYS A 121 -0.01 -19.45 16.24
CA LYS A 121 -1.32 -20.11 16.07
C LYS A 121 -2.10 -19.59 14.84
N ALA A 122 -1.74 -18.41 14.34
CA ALA A 122 -2.41 -17.73 13.25
C ALA A 122 -1.94 -18.30 11.91
N ASP A 123 -2.62 -19.36 11.50
CA ASP A 123 -2.50 -19.94 10.18
C ASP A 123 -3.00 -18.97 9.10
N VAL A 124 -2.48 -19.08 7.89
CA VAL A 124 -2.84 -18.24 6.74
C VAL A 124 -4.34 -18.29 6.43
N ALA A 125 -5.01 -19.39 6.76
CA ALA A 125 -6.47 -19.49 6.69
C ALA A 125 -7.19 -18.47 7.59
N GLN A 126 -6.62 -18.12 8.74
CA GLN A 126 -7.15 -17.06 9.62
C GLN A 126 -6.96 -15.68 8.99
N ALA A 127 -5.81 -15.43 8.36
CA ALA A 127 -5.56 -14.18 7.64
C ALA A 127 -6.58 -14.01 6.50
N LEU A 128 -6.81 -15.05 5.69
CA LEU A 128 -7.81 -15.03 4.61
C LEU A 128 -9.23 -14.75 5.12
N ARG A 129 -9.63 -15.37 6.25
CA ARG A 129 -10.93 -15.08 6.89
C ARG A 129 -11.03 -13.64 7.38
N ALA A 130 -9.95 -13.11 7.98
CA ALA A 130 -9.91 -11.73 8.45
C ALA A 130 -10.04 -10.73 7.29
N VAL A 131 -9.40 -10.99 6.14
CA VAL A 131 -9.58 -10.18 4.92
C VAL A 131 -11.03 -10.19 4.46
N ARG A 132 -11.67 -11.37 4.37
CA ARG A 132 -13.09 -11.46 3.96
C ARG A 132 -14.02 -10.75 4.96
N ALA A 133 -13.72 -10.82 6.26
CA ALA A 133 -14.50 -10.12 7.28
C ALA A 133 -14.33 -8.59 7.19
N ALA A 134 -13.12 -8.10 6.89
CA ALA A 134 -12.84 -6.69 6.71
C ALA A 134 -13.40 -6.12 5.38
N CYS A 135 -13.60 -6.98 4.38
CA CYS A 135 -14.16 -6.63 3.07
C CYS A 135 -15.39 -7.50 2.73
N PRO A 136 -16.57 -7.29 3.33
CA PRO A 136 -17.74 -8.14 3.10
C PRO A 136 -18.18 -8.21 1.62
N SER A 137 -17.97 -7.12 0.88
CA SER A 137 -18.21 -6.96 -0.56
C SER A 137 -17.29 -7.82 -1.45
N LEU A 138 -16.22 -8.38 -0.88
CA LEU A 138 -15.35 -9.33 -1.56
C LEU A 138 -16.12 -10.62 -1.88
N GLY A 139 -17.07 -11.05 -1.05
CA GLY A 139 -17.85 -12.27 -1.28
C GLY A 139 -16.94 -13.48 -1.53
N ASP A 140 -17.13 -14.15 -2.68
CA ASP A 140 -16.31 -15.27 -3.16
C ASP A 140 -15.22 -14.84 -4.16
N LYS A 141 -15.01 -13.53 -4.36
CA LYS A 141 -13.96 -13.02 -5.26
C LYS A 141 -12.57 -13.43 -4.79
N GLU A 142 -11.64 -13.32 -5.72
CA GLU A 142 -10.25 -13.74 -5.61
C GLU A 142 -9.47 -12.95 -4.54
N ILE A 143 -8.57 -13.65 -3.85
CA ILE A 143 -7.53 -13.05 -3.01
C ILE A 143 -6.19 -13.43 -3.62
N TYR A 144 -5.44 -12.45 -4.10
CA TYR A 144 -4.10 -12.67 -4.62
C TYR A 144 -3.08 -12.68 -3.50
N TYR A 145 -2.24 -13.70 -3.50
CA TYR A 145 -1.24 -13.97 -2.50
C TYR A 145 0.17 -13.65 -2.99
N SER A 146 0.95 -12.98 -2.15
CA SER A 146 2.39 -12.83 -2.34
C SER A 146 3.13 -12.96 -1.02
N SER A 147 4.43 -13.29 -1.06
CA SER A 147 5.24 -13.44 0.15
C SER A 147 6.68 -13.03 -0.05
N VAL A 148 7.31 -12.51 1.02
CA VAL A 148 8.78 -12.34 1.09
C VAL A 148 9.51 -13.68 1.25
N PHE A 149 8.83 -14.75 1.65
CA PHE A 149 9.39 -16.08 1.84
C PHE A 149 9.01 -17.03 0.70
N GLU A 150 9.91 -17.97 0.40
CA GLU A 150 9.61 -19.10 -0.47
C GLU A 150 8.76 -20.12 0.30
N GLU A 151 7.45 -20.02 0.13
CA GLU A 151 6.47 -20.81 0.86
C GLU A 151 5.33 -21.32 -0.06
N PRO A 152 4.63 -22.40 0.34
CA PRO A 152 3.52 -22.92 -0.45
C PRO A 152 2.40 -21.89 -0.61
N LEU A 153 1.67 -21.98 -1.73
CA LEU A 153 0.49 -21.16 -1.95
C LEU A 153 -0.60 -21.60 -0.95
N PRO A 154 -1.19 -20.68 -0.17
CA PRO A 154 -2.30 -21.02 0.70
C PRO A 154 -3.54 -21.49 -0.07
N ASP A 155 -4.26 -22.45 0.51
CA ASP A 155 -5.57 -22.85 0.01
C ASP A 155 -6.54 -21.65 0.02
N GLY A 156 -7.27 -21.47 -1.09
CA GLY A 156 -8.23 -20.38 -1.24
C GLY A 156 -7.63 -19.03 -1.63
N ALA A 157 -6.34 -19.00 -2.01
CA ALA A 157 -5.68 -17.82 -2.58
C ALA A 157 -5.07 -18.12 -3.96
N LEU A 158 -4.82 -17.06 -4.74
CA LEU A 158 -4.23 -17.15 -6.07
C LEU A 158 -2.81 -16.59 -6.06
N ARG A 159 -1.86 -17.32 -6.65
CA ARG A 159 -0.50 -16.80 -6.84
C ARG A 159 -0.48 -15.76 -7.95
N TRP A 160 0.35 -14.74 -7.79
CA TRP A 160 0.71 -13.81 -8.85
C TRP A 160 2.22 -13.51 -8.82
N SER A 161 2.72 -12.86 -9.87
CA SER A 161 4.12 -12.46 -9.97
C SER A 161 4.21 -10.97 -10.28
N PRO A 162 5.07 -10.20 -9.58
CA PRO A 162 5.32 -8.81 -9.94
C PRO A 162 6.02 -8.68 -11.29
N LEU A 163 6.69 -9.73 -11.78
CA LEU A 163 7.38 -9.69 -13.08
C LEU A 163 6.41 -9.52 -14.26
N SER A 164 5.13 -9.88 -14.08
CA SER A 164 4.09 -9.66 -15.10
C SER A 164 3.85 -8.20 -15.43
N ALA A 165 4.31 -7.26 -14.58
CA ALA A 165 4.21 -5.83 -14.86
C ALA A 165 5.26 -5.30 -15.84
N PHE A 166 6.31 -6.08 -16.14
CA PHE A 166 7.44 -5.61 -16.92
C PHE A 166 7.42 -6.23 -18.32
N SER A 167 7.41 -5.39 -19.35
CA SER A 167 7.49 -5.82 -20.76
C SER A 167 8.88 -6.34 -21.15
N HIS A 168 9.92 -5.94 -20.40
CA HIS A 168 11.30 -6.31 -20.65
C HIS A 168 11.93 -6.88 -19.38
N LEU A 169 12.37 -8.12 -19.47
CA LEU A 169 12.98 -8.88 -18.39
C LEU A 169 14.37 -9.33 -18.85
N GLN A 170 15.41 -8.93 -18.13
CA GLN A 170 16.78 -9.36 -18.41
C GLN A 170 17.22 -10.41 -17.37
N PRO A 171 17.73 -11.57 -17.80
CA PRO A 171 18.26 -12.57 -16.89
C PRO A 171 19.60 -12.12 -16.28
N PRO A 172 19.99 -12.65 -15.09
CA PRO A 172 19.22 -13.62 -14.30
C PRO A 172 18.04 -12.96 -13.58
N LEU A 173 16.90 -13.65 -13.59
CA LEU A 173 15.72 -13.22 -12.84
C LEU A 173 15.84 -13.65 -11.38
N PRO A 174 15.23 -12.90 -10.44
CA PRO A 174 15.21 -13.30 -9.04
C PRO A 174 14.53 -14.66 -8.89
N ALA A 175 15.15 -15.56 -8.12
CA ALA A 175 14.59 -16.88 -7.84
C ALA A 175 13.21 -16.81 -7.18
N TRP A 176 12.99 -15.78 -6.36
CA TRP A 176 11.72 -15.51 -5.71
C TRP A 176 11.20 -14.11 -6.02
N PRO A 177 10.48 -13.91 -7.13
CA PRO A 177 10.02 -12.59 -7.53
C PRO A 177 9.07 -11.92 -6.54
N GLN A 178 8.28 -12.70 -5.78
CA GLN A 178 7.28 -12.16 -4.86
C GLN A 178 7.90 -11.32 -3.72
N ALA A 179 9.16 -11.56 -3.36
CA ALA A 179 9.89 -10.71 -2.40
C ALA A 179 10.05 -9.26 -2.89
N PHE A 180 9.97 -9.02 -4.19
CA PHE A 180 10.15 -7.70 -4.80
C PHE A 180 8.82 -6.98 -5.06
N VAL A 181 7.68 -7.51 -4.61
CA VAL A 181 6.36 -6.89 -4.83
C VAL A 181 6.31 -5.46 -4.31
N LEU A 182 6.79 -5.21 -3.09
CA LEU A 182 6.75 -3.89 -2.48
C LEU A 182 7.72 -2.92 -3.14
N ALA A 183 8.96 -3.38 -3.38
CA ALA A 183 9.97 -2.58 -4.07
C ALA A 183 9.56 -2.21 -5.49
N GLY A 184 9.01 -3.16 -6.25
CA GLY A 184 8.47 -2.92 -7.59
C GLY A 184 7.29 -1.95 -7.57
N GLY A 185 6.41 -2.07 -6.58
CA GLY A 185 5.30 -1.14 -6.38
C GLY A 185 5.72 0.30 -6.12
N LEU A 186 6.76 0.50 -5.31
CA LEU A 186 7.35 1.81 -5.07
C LEU A 186 8.01 2.37 -6.33
N ALA A 187 8.74 1.53 -7.08
CA ALA A 187 9.45 1.93 -8.29
C ALA A 187 8.51 2.27 -9.46
N LEU A 188 7.37 1.59 -9.57
CA LEU A 188 6.37 1.78 -10.63
C LEU A 188 5.22 2.72 -10.24
N ARG A 189 5.30 3.37 -9.07
CA ARG A 189 4.31 4.35 -8.65
C ARG A 189 4.27 5.46 -9.69
N ALA A 190 3.07 5.78 -10.20
CA ALA A 190 2.89 6.95 -11.04
C ALA A 190 3.34 8.20 -10.27
N GLU A 191 4.07 9.10 -10.92
CA GLU A 191 4.31 10.42 -10.34
C GLU A 191 2.96 11.09 -10.09
N ASP A 192 2.81 11.73 -8.94
CA ASP A 192 1.62 12.51 -8.62
C ASP A 192 1.65 13.75 -9.54
N GLY A 193 1.04 13.62 -10.71
CA GLY A 193 1.00 14.64 -11.77
C GLY A 193 0.15 15.86 -11.45
#